data_AF-A0A353F531-F1
#
_entry.id   AF-A0A353F531-F1
#
_cell.length_a   1.000
_cell.length_b   1.000
_cell.length_c   1.000
_cell.angle_alpha   90.00
_cell.angle_beta   90.00
_cell.angle_gamma   90.00
#
_symmetry.space_group_name_H-M   'P 1'
#
loop_
_entity.id
_entity.type
_entity.pdbx_description
1 polymer ?
#
loop_
_entity_poly.entity_id
_entity_poly.type
_entity_poly.pdbx_seq_one_letter_code
_entity_poly.pdbx_strand_id
1 'polypeptide(L)'
;MPADTLLTAVRAHLDLAPTHRVLMEPIQKGASGRTIIRINPDDHPSFIGIHYTLERSDNANFLPVAEFLKEAGLNIPEVLYDNTRRQVALIEDLGDQDLLSLKDTPFEERETYYRSAFEQLDKLLYTRPPKDFDLQPTFDEPLYRWEQEYFFEHFIETHLGRDSSTLSEDPILQGL
;
A
#
# COMPACT_ATOMS: atom_id res chain seq x y z
N MET A 1 -6.21 19.74 8.91
CA MET A 1 -5.82 18.36 9.28
C MET A 1 -5.96 17.47 8.04
N PRO A 2 -5.36 16.25 7.99
CA PRO A 2 -5.47 15.36 6.82
C PRO A 2 -6.92 15.13 6.36
N ALA A 3 -7.85 14.93 7.31
CA ALA A 3 -9.27 14.77 7.03
C ALA A 3 -9.90 15.99 6.34
N ASP A 4 -9.61 17.21 6.78
CA ASP A 4 -10.14 18.44 6.15
C ASP A 4 -9.64 18.60 4.71
N THR A 5 -8.37 18.27 4.49
CA THR A 5 -7.73 18.32 3.18
C THR A 5 -8.39 17.30 2.23
N LEU A 6 -8.64 16.09 2.70
CA LEU A 6 -9.34 15.04 1.94
C LEU A 6 -10.81 15.39 1.69
N LEU A 7 -11.50 15.97 2.66
CA LEU A 7 -12.87 16.48 2.48
C LEU A 7 -12.91 17.58 1.41
N THR A 8 -11.92 18.47 1.39
CA THR A 8 -11.80 19.50 0.35
C THR A 8 -11.56 18.87 -1.02
N ALA A 9 -10.74 17.83 -1.09
CA ALA A 9 -10.42 17.12 -2.32
C ALA A 9 -11.65 16.45 -2.93
N VAL A 10 -12.40 15.67 -2.13
CA VAL A 10 -13.60 14.97 -2.64
C VAL A 10 -14.68 15.95 -3.08
N ARG A 11 -14.85 17.07 -2.36
CA ARG A 11 -15.79 18.13 -2.76
C ARG A 11 -15.38 18.79 -4.07
N ALA A 12 -14.08 19.03 -4.27
CA ALA A 12 -13.59 19.59 -5.52
C ALA A 12 -13.70 18.61 -6.69
N HIS A 13 -13.42 17.32 -6.45
CA HIS A 13 -13.51 16.27 -7.48
C HIS A 13 -14.94 16.05 -7.97
N LEU A 14 -15.91 16.05 -7.05
CA LEU A 14 -17.32 15.78 -7.33
C LEU A 14 -18.21 17.03 -7.45
N ASP A 15 -17.64 18.23 -7.35
CA ASP A 15 -18.37 19.51 -7.32
C ASP A 15 -19.49 19.56 -6.24
N LEU A 16 -19.18 19.06 -5.04
CA LEU A 16 -20.16 18.94 -3.96
C LEU A 16 -20.37 20.26 -3.20
N ALA A 17 -21.63 20.55 -2.87
CA ALA A 17 -21.96 21.64 -1.98
C ALA A 17 -21.33 21.48 -0.58
N PRO A 18 -21.01 22.57 0.14
CA PRO A 18 -20.46 22.49 1.51
C PRO A 18 -21.36 21.78 2.52
N THR A 19 -22.66 21.70 2.25
CA THR A 19 -23.66 21.01 3.06
C THR A 19 -23.87 19.55 2.67
N HIS A 20 -23.27 19.09 1.56
CA HIS A 20 -23.34 17.69 1.15
C HIS A 20 -22.70 16.80 2.21
N ARG A 21 -23.40 15.74 2.59
CA ARG A 21 -22.94 14.83 3.62
C ARG A 21 -21.87 13.92 3.05
N VAL A 22 -20.76 13.82 3.78
CA VAL A 22 -19.63 12.94 3.47
C VAL A 22 -19.25 12.22 4.75
N LEU A 23 -19.42 10.90 4.76
CA LEU A 23 -18.90 10.05 5.84
C LEU A 23 -17.42 9.75 5.57
N MET A 24 -16.59 9.83 6.60
CA MET A 24 -15.15 9.62 6.51
C MET A 24 -14.71 8.62 7.58
N GLU A 25 -14.20 7.48 7.15
CA GLU A 25 -13.86 6.33 8.01
C GLU A 25 -12.36 6.04 7.91
N PRO A 26 -11.57 6.26 8.98
CA PRO A 26 -10.14 5.99 8.96
C PRO A 26 -9.85 4.51 8.72
N ILE A 27 -8.93 4.22 7.80
CA ILE A 27 -8.41 2.86 7.60
C ILE A 27 -7.13 2.72 8.43
N GLN A 28 -7.23 2.07 9.60
CA GLN A 28 -6.09 1.78 10.46
C GLN A 28 -5.34 0.53 9.98
N LYS A 29 -4.71 0.63 8.81
CA LYS A 29 -3.70 -0.33 8.32
C LYS A 29 -2.40 0.47 8.13
N GLY A 30 -1.26 -0.08 8.56
CA GLY A 30 0.03 0.64 8.51
C GLY A 30 0.25 1.31 7.15
N ALA A 31 0.52 2.62 7.16
CA ALA A 31 0.36 3.45 5.96
C ALA A 31 1.61 4.26 5.60
N SER A 32 2.82 3.84 5.97
CA SER A 32 4.07 4.60 5.70
C SER A 32 4.02 6.09 6.10
N GLY A 33 3.34 6.43 7.20
CA GLY A 33 3.14 7.83 7.63
C GLY A 33 2.04 8.58 6.86
N ARG A 34 1.30 7.90 5.98
CA ARG A 34 0.13 8.44 5.28
C ARG A 34 -1.12 8.29 6.15
N THR A 35 -2.06 9.20 5.97
CA THR A 35 -3.42 9.07 6.49
C THR A 35 -4.31 8.53 5.38
N ILE A 36 -4.89 7.36 5.59
CA ILE A 36 -5.79 6.71 4.64
C ILE A 36 -7.20 6.70 5.23
N ILE A 37 -8.18 7.19 4.47
CA ILE A 37 -9.56 7.34 4.90
C ILE A 37 -10.47 6.84 3.78
N ARG A 38 -11.41 5.96 4.08
CA ARG A 38 -12.55 5.68 3.19
C ARG A 38 -13.52 6.85 3.25
N ILE A 39 -13.89 7.39 2.10
CA ILE A 39 -14.75 8.54 1.94
C ILE A 39 -16.02 8.10 1.23
N ASN A 40 -17.16 8.27 1.88
CA ASN A 40 -18.48 7.90 1.36
C ASN A 40 -19.37 9.16 1.28
N PRO A 41 -19.36 9.89 0.16
CA PRO A 41 -20.33 10.94 -0.10
C PRO A 41 -21.70 10.34 -0.38
N ASP A 42 -22.77 10.91 0.16
CA ASP A 42 -24.14 10.45 -0.15
C ASP A 42 -24.39 10.55 -1.67
N ASP A 43 -25.11 9.57 -2.25
CA ASP A 43 -25.44 9.50 -3.69
C ASP A 43 -24.26 9.37 -4.67
N HIS A 44 -23.06 9.07 -4.18
CA HIS A 44 -21.86 8.84 -5.01
C HIS A 44 -21.15 7.52 -4.64
N PRO A 45 -20.28 6.99 -5.53
CA PRO A 45 -19.37 5.91 -5.17
C PRO A 45 -18.45 6.29 -3.99
N SER A 46 -17.91 5.28 -3.31
CA SER A 46 -16.89 5.49 -2.29
C SER A 46 -15.49 5.66 -2.90
N PHE A 47 -14.61 6.31 -2.13
CA PHE A 47 -13.22 6.56 -2.51
C PHE A 47 -12.29 6.21 -1.36
N ILE A 48 -11.05 5.87 -1.68
CA ILE A 48 -9.96 5.86 -0.70
C ILE A 48 -9.19 7.17 -0.83
N GLY A 49 -9.31 8.01 0.18
CA GLY A 49 -8.54 9.24 0.34
C GLY A 49 -7.19 8.96 0.98
N ILE A 50 -6.13 9.41 0.33
CA ILE A 50 -4.75 9.29 0.82
C ILE A 50 -4.20 10.70 1.01
N HIS A 51 -3.82 11.03 2.23
CA HIS A 51 -3.04 12.23 2.54
C HIS A 51 -1.65 11.81 3.00
N TYR A 52 -0.62 12.29 2.34
CA TYR A 52 0.77 11.90 2.60
C TYR A 52 1.63 13.10 3.00
N THR A 53 2.81 12.82 3.55
CA THR A 53 3.86 13.83 3.78
C THR A 53 5.10 13.45 2.96
N LEU A 54 6.02 14.40 2.75
CA LEU A 54 7.29 14.14 2.07
C LEU A 54 8.43 13.83 3.07
N GLU A 55 8.09 13.48 4.31
CA GLU A 55 9.08 13.09 5.32
C GLU A 55 9.74 11.74 4.99
N ARG A 56 9.02 10.89 4.26
CA ARG A 56 9.54 9.64 3.69
C ARG A 56 9.60 9.77 2.17
N SER A 57 10.75 9.42 1.60
CA SER A 57 11.01 9.58 0.16
C SER A 57 10.07 8.74 -0.72
N ASP A 58 9.65 7.57 -0.23
CA ASP A 58 8.73 6.67 -0.94
C ASP A 58 7.34 7.27 -1.19
N ASN A 59 6.88 8.19 -0.34
CA ASN A 59 5.57 8.83 -0.51
C ASN A 59 5.48 9.66 -1.80
N ALA A 60 6.59 10.25 -2.26
CA ALA A 60 6.63 11.00 -3.51
C ALA A 60 6.40 10.11 -4.74
N ASN A 61 6.73 8.82 -4.62
CA ASN A 61 6.62 7.86 -5.72
C ASN A 61 5.23 7.26 -5.87
N PHE A 62 4.30 7.50 -4.95
CA PHE A 62 2.98 6.88 -4.99
C PHE A 62 2.23 7.13 -6.31
N LEU A 63 2.15 8.40 -6.75
CA LEU A 63 1.45 8.76 -7.98
C LEU A 63 2.19 8.31 -9.25
N PRO A 64 3.51 8.57 -9.41
CA PRO A 64 4.26 8.08 -10.58
C PRO A 64 4.23 6.55 -10.71
N VAL A 65 4.34 5.82 -9.60
CA VAL A 65 4.25 4.35 -9.62
C VAL A 65 2.85 3.88 -9.99
N ALA A 66 1.79 4.51 -9.47
CA ALA A 66 0.42 4.16 -9.86
C ALA A 66 0.20 4.35 -11.36
N GLU A 67 0.60 5.49 -11.93
CA GLU A 67 0.50 5.76 -13.37
C GLU A 67 1.27 4.71 -14.19
N PHE A 68 2.51 4.42 -13.81
CA PHE A 68 3.33 3.42 -14.48
C PHE A 68 2.70 2.02 -14.44
N LEU A 69 2.20 1.56 -13.28
CA LEU A 69 1.58 0.24 -13.16
C LEU A 69 0.30 0.15 -14.00
N LYS A 70 -0.48 1.24 -14.08
CA LYS A 70 -1.65 1.33 -14.96
C LYS A 70 -1.25 1.21 -16.43
N GLU A 71 -0.23 1.95 -16.87
CA GLU A 71 0.29 1.89 -18.24
C GLU A 71 0.86 0.50 -18.59
N ALA A 72 1.43 -0.20 -17.61
CA ALA A 72 1.88 -1.58 -17.74
C ALA A 72 0.73 -2.62 -17.80
N GLY A 73 -0.53 -2.19 -17.71
CA GLY A 73 -1.70 -3.05 -17.80
C GLY A 73 -1.94 -3.93 -16.56
N LEU A 74 -1.44 -3.48 -15.41
CA LEU A 74 -1.72 -4.09 -14.12
C LEU A 74 -3.06 -3.59 -13.57
N ASN A 75 -3.77 -4.48 -12.89
CA ASN A 75 -5.02 -4.17 -12.21
C ASN A 75 -4.70 -3.51 -10.87
N ILE A 76 -4.59 -2.18 -10.87
CA ILE A 76 -4.43 -1.36 -9.67
C ILE A 76 -5.65 -0.46 -9.46
N PRO A 77 -5.92 0.03 -8.23
CA PRO A 77 -6.93 1.06 -8.02
C PRO A 77 -6.62 2.29 -8.88
N GLU A 78 -7.64 2.80 -9.57
CA GLU A 78 -7.45 4.01 -10.39
C GLU A 78 -7.21 5.25 -9.50
N VAL A 79 -6.27 6.11 -9.90
CA VAL A 79 -6.13 7.46 -9.34
C VAL A 79 -7.18 8.36 -10.00
N LEU A 80 -8.20 8.75 -9.24
CA LEU A 80 -9.36 9.50 -9.72
C LEU A 80 -9.16 11.01 -9.60
N TYR A 81 -8.35 11.42 -8.62
CA TYR A 81 -7.98 12.81 -8.38
C TYR A 81 -6.67 12.86 -7.62
N ASP A 82 -5.82 13.82 -7.93
CA ASP A 82 -4.65 14.15 -7.11
C ASP A 82 -4.46 15.67 -6.97
N ASN A 83 -3.79 16.04 -5.89
CA ASN A 83 -3.31 17.39 -5.68
C ASN A 83 -1.98 17.33 -4.95
N THR A 84 -0.90 17.24 -5.72
CA THR A 84 0.47 17.17 -5.20
C THR A 84 0.86 18.35 -4.31
N ARG A 85 0.35 19.56 -4.58
CA ARG A 85 0.58 20.75 -3.74
C ARG A 85 -0.02 20.62 -2.34
N ARG A 86 -1.09 19.83 -2.20
CA ARG A 86 -1.75 19.52 -0.93
C ARG A 86 -1.43 18.11 -0.42
N GLN A 87 -0.61 17.35 -1.15
CA GLN A 87 -0.19 15.98 -0.84
C GLN A 87 -1.38 15.03 -0.61
N VAL A 88 -2.33 15.07 -1.56
CA VAL A 88 -3.57 14.30 -1.51
C VAL A 88 -3.74 13.50 -2.80
N ALA A 89 -4.36 12.33 -2.67
CA ALA A 89 -4.95 11.60 -3.77
C ALA A 89 -6.32 11.01 -3.34
N LEU A 90 -7.24 10.90 -4.29
CA LEU A 90 -8.43 10.06 -4.20
C LEU A 90 -8.22 8.92 -5.19
N ILE A 91 -8.33 7.69 -4.70
CA ILE A 91 -8.24 6.49 -5.53
C ILE A 91 -9.53 5.69 -5.43
N GLU A 92 -9.75 4.83 -6.42
CA GLU A 92 -10.85 3.87 -6.46
C GLU A 92 -10.91 3.02 -5.18
N ASP A 93 -12.11 2.83 -4.64
CA ASP A 93 -12.36 1.92 -3.53
C ASP A 93 -12.75 0.54 -4.05
N LEU A 94 -11.83 -0.41 -3.94
CA LEU A 94 -12.03 -1.81 -4.33
C LEU A 94 -12.79 -2.64 -3.27
N GLY A 95 -13.21 -2.01 -2.17
CA GLY A 95 -13.92 -2.66 -1.08
C GLY A 95 -12.99 -3.29 -0.03
N ASP A 96 -13.53 -4.22 0.75
CA ASP A 96 -12.89 -4.77 1.96
C ASP A 96 -12.37 -6.20 1.82
N GLN A 97 -12.65 -6.85 0.68
CA GLN A 97 -12.28 -8.25 0.48
C GLN A 97 -10.84 -8.35 -0.01
N ASP A 98 -9.97 -8.91 0.83
CA ASP A 98 -8.59 -9.26 0.47
C ASP A 98 -8.40 -10.79 0.42
N LEU A 99 -7.30 -11.26 -0.17
CA LEU A 99 -7.01 -12.70 -0.29
C LEU A 99 -6.92 -13.40 1.07
N LEU A 100 -6.49 -12.68 2.12
CA LEU A 100 -6.39 -13.24 3.47
C LEU A 100 -7.78 -13.47 4.07
N SER A 101 -8.73 -12.59 3.80
CA SER A 101 -10.13 -12.74 4.22
C SER A 101 -10.81 -13.97 3.61
N LEU A 102 -10.29 -14.47 2.48
CA LEU A 102 -10.78 -15.66 1.77
C LEU A 102 -10.10 -16.96 2.22
N LYS A 103 -9.19 -16.94 3.19
CA LYS A 103 -8.38 -18.13 3.54
C LYS A 103 -9.22 -19.35 3.97
N ASP A 104 -10.39 -19.11 4.56
CA ASP A 104 -11.27 -20.14 5.12
C ASP A 104 -12.41 -20.56 4.16
N THR A 105 -12.50 -19.96 2.97
CA THR A 105 -13.48 -20.37 1.94
C THR A 105 -13.02 -21.63 1.19
N PRO A 106 -13.95 -22.39 0.57
CA PRO A 106 -13.60 -23.55 -0.24
C PRO A 106 -12.54 -23.23 -1.29
N PHE A 107 -11.63 -24.17 -1.56
CA PHE A 107 -10.53 -23.93 -2.48
C PHE A 107 -11.03 -23.53 -3.87
N GLU A 108 -12.09 -24.17 -4.35
CA GLU A 108 -12.72 -23.94 -5.65
C GLU A 108 -13.23 -22.48 -5.79
N GLU A 109 -13.64 -21.86 -4.68
CA GLU A 109 -14.08 -20.46 -4.66
C GLU A 109 -12.89 -19.50 -4.64
N ARG A 110 -11.87 -19.76 -3.81
CA ARG A 110 -10.69 -18.88 -3.73
C ARG A 110 -9.72 -19.05 -4.89
N GLU A 111 -9.70 -20.21 -5.57
CA GLU A 111 -8.74 -20.52 -6.65
C GLU A 111 -8.71 -19.43 -7.72
N THR A 112 -9.87 -18.93 -8.16
CA THR A 112 -9.94 -17.90 -9.20
C THR A 112 -9.25 -16.60 -8.79
N TYR A 113 -9.39 -16.18 -7.52
CA TYR A 113 -8.75 -14.96 -7.01
C TYR A 113 -7.24 -15.12 -6.90
N TYR A 114 -6.76 -16.26 -6.39
CA TYR A 114 -5.33 -16.56 -6.32
C TYR A 114 -4.71 -16.65 -7.72
N ARG A 115 -5.39 -17.32 -8.66
CA ARG A 115 -4.95 -17.39 -10.07
C ARG A 115 -4.83 -16.00 -10.68
N SER A 116 -5.84 -15.14 -10.49
CA SER A 116 -5.79 -13.76 -10.95
C SER A 116 -4.61 -12.98 -10.36
N ALA A 117 -4.32 -13.14 -9.06
CA ALA A 117 -3.16 -12.50 -8.44
C ALA A 117 -1.83 -12.99 -9.06
N PHE A 118 -1.67 -14.29 -9.33
CA PHE A 118 -0.48 -14.82 -9.99
C PHE A 118 -0.32 -14.32 -11.43
N GLU A 119 -1.41 -14.16 -12.17
CA GLU A 119 -1.37 -13.56 -13.51
C GLU A 119 -0.89 -12.10 -13.47
N GLN A 120 -1.26 -11.34 -12.44
CA GLN A 120 -0.73 -9.97 -12.23
C GLN A 120 0.75 -9.98 -11.83
N LEU A 121 1.17 -10.92 -10.97
CA LEU A 121 2.58 -11.07 -10.59
C LEU A 121 3.46 -11.44 -11.78
N ASP A 122 2.99 -12.32 -12.67
CA ASP A 122 3.70 -12.67 -13.90
C ASP A 122 3.91 -11.45 -14.80
N LYS A 123 2.86 -10.64 -15.03
CA LYS A 123 2.99 -9.37 -15.75
C LYS A 123 4.01 -8.43 -15.08
N LEU A 124 3.95 -8.30 -13.75
CA LEU A 124 4.83 -7.43 -12.99
C LEU A 124 6.30 -7.87 -13.11
N LEU A 125 6.59 -9.18 -13.12
CA LEU A 125 7.94 -9.73 -13.26
C LEU A 125 8.64 -9.28 -14.56
N TYR A 126 7.87 -9.15 -15.64
CA TYR A 126 8.38 -8.71 -16.94
C TYR A 126 8.27 -7.20 -17.18
N THR A 127 7.64 -6.49 -16.25
CA THR A 127 7.47 -5.03 -16.31
C THR A 127 8.77 -4.34 -15.90
N ARG A 128 9.25 -3.40 -16.73
CA ARG A 128 10.50 -2.68 -16.47
C ARG A 128 10.20 -1.25 -16.08
N PRO A 129 10.53 -0.81 -14.85
CA PRO A 129 10.34 0.57 -14.45
C PRO A 129 11.25 1.51 -15.27
N PRO A 130 10.84 2.77 -15.46
CA PRO A 130 11.72 3.81 -15.99
C PRO A 130 13.01 3.91 -15.16
N LYS A 131 14.14 4.24 -15.81
CA LYS A 131 15.45 4.30 -15.15
C LYS A 131 15.56 5.43 -14.11
N ASP A 132 14.72 6.44 -14.25
CA ASP A 132 14.62 7.63 -13.42
C ASP A 132 13.66 7.46 -12.24
N PHE A 133 13.02 6.30 -12.08
CA PHE A 133 12.29 5.99 -10.85
C PHE A 133 13.28 5.82 -9.69
N ASP A 134 13.12 6.66 -8.68
CA ASP A 134 13.85 6.55 -7.41
C ASP A 134 13.24 5.44 -6.55
N LEU A 135 13.46 4.19 -6.95
CA LEU A 135 12.99 3.01 -6.23
C LEU A 135 13.84 2.76 -4.99
N GLN A 136 13.27 2.01 -4.04
CA GLN A 136 14.04 1.53 -2.90
C GLN A 136 15.24 0.68 -3.36
N PRO A 137 16.30 0.60 -2.54
CA PRO A 137 17.43 -0.26 -2.83
C PRO A 137 16.98 -1.68 -3.19
N THR A 138 17.71 -2.30 -4.12
CA THR A 138 17.49 -3.70 -4.46
C THR A 138 17.57 -4.56 -3.20
N PHE A 139 16.69 -5.54 -3.09
CA PHE A 139 16.78 -6.54 -2.05
C PHE A 139 17.99 -7.46 -2.31
N ASP A 140 19.12 -7.12 -1.69
CA ASP A 140 20.38 -7.81 -1.84
C ASP A 140 20.79 -8.56 -0.56
N GLU A 141 21.86 -9.34 -0.66
CA GLU A 141 22.37 -10.12 0.47
C GLU A 141 22.72 -9.23 1.69
N PRO A 142 23.42 -8.08 1.55
CA PRO A 142 23.63 -7.16 2.67
C PRO A 142 22.34 -6.67 3.34
N LEU A 143 21.34 -6.24 2.56
CA LEU A 143 20.07 -5.78 3.12
C LEU A 143 19.35 -6.92 3.86
N TYR A 144 19.34 -8.12 3.28
CA TYR A 144 18.74 -9.28 3.93
C TYR A 144 19.43 -9.63 5.26
N ARG A 145 20.77 -9.62 5.32
CA ARG A 145 21.52 -9.85 6.56
C ARG A 145 21.18 -8.77 7.60
N TRP A 146 21.11 -7.51 7.18
CA TRP A 146 20.72 -6.41 8.05
C TRP A 146 19.30 -6.58 8.62
N GLU A 147 18.32 -6.98 7.79
CA GLU A 147 16.95 -7.22 8.25
C GLU A 147 16.86 -8.38 9.25
N GLN A 148 17.65 -9.44 9.06
CA GLN A 148 17.75 -10.55 10.02
C GLN A 148 18.31 -10.08 11.36
N GLU A 149 19.43 -9.35 11.35
CA GLU A 149 20.05 -8.80 12.57
C GLU A 149 19.08 -7.87 13.30
N TYR A 150 18.38 -7.00 12.56
CA TYR A 150 17.35 -6.11 13.09
C TYR A 150 16.22 -6.89 13.78
N PHE A 151 15.76 -7.99 13.17
CA PHE A 151 14.75 -8.86 13.76
C PHE A 151 15.25 -9.55 15.04
N PHE A 152 16.49 -10.06 15.03
CA PHE A 152 17.09 -10.70 16.20
C PHE A 152 17.22 -9.73 17.38
N GLU A 153 17.83 -8.57 17.15
CA GLU A 153 18.08 -7.57 18.19
C GLU A 153 16.77 -7.03 18.78
N HIS A 154 15.85 -6.56 17.92
CA HIS A 154 14.71 -5.79 18.41
C HIS A 154 13.51 -6.67 18.77
N PHE A 155 13.22 -7.71 17.98
CA PHE A 155 12.06 -8.55 18.25
C PHE A 155 12.40 -9.69 19.21
N ILE A 156 13.43 -10.48 18.93
CA ILE A 156 13.73 -11.66 19.75
C ILE A 156 14.34 -11.25 21.09
N GLU A 157 15.43 -10.51 21.06
CA GLU A 157 16.21 -10.18 22.26
C GLU A 157 15.53 -9.09 23.07
N THR A 158 15.19 -7.97 22.44
CA THR A 158 14.62 -6.82 23.16
C THR A 158 13.15 -7.01 23.52
N HIS A 159 12.28 -7.33 22.54
CA HIS A 159 10.83 -7.40 22.79
C HIS A 159 10.40 -8.70 23.48
N LEU A 160 10.91 -9.85 23.04
CA LEU A 160 10.55 -11.15 23.61
C LEU A 160 11.46 -11.58 24.78
N GLY A 161 12.62 -10.94 24.97
CA GLY A 161 13.57 -11.30 26.02
C GLY A 161 14.20 -12.69 25.82
N ARG A 162 14.32 -13.14 24.57
CA ARG A 162 14.84 -14.47 24.22
C ARG A 162 16.21 -14.38 23.56
N ASP A 163 16.96 -15.47 23.63
CA ASP A 163 18.24 -15.59 22.94
C ASP A 163 18.01 -15.90 21.46
N SER A 164 18.74 -15.20 20.58
CA SER A 164 18.65 -15.35 19.12
C SER A 164 19.68 -16.33 18.53
N SER A 165 20.65 -16.82 19.31
CA SER A 165 21.82 -17.56 18.81
C SER A 165 21.45 -18.80 18.00
N THR A 166 20.44 -19.54 18.45
CA THR A 166 19.98 -20.75 17.74
C THR A 166 19.42 -20.43 16.35
N LEU A 167 18.77 -19.27 16.19
CA LEU A 167 18.24 -18.83 14.90
C LEU A 167 19.35 -18.22 14.05
N SER A 168 20.20 -17.37 14.62
CA SER A 168 21.28 -16.73 13.86
C SER A 168 22.30 -17.74 13.32
N GLU A 169 22.50 -18.87 14.00
CA GLU A 169 23.36 -19.96 13.53
C GLU A 169 22.66 -20.96 12.58
N ASP A 170 21.36 -20.80 12.30
CA ASP A 170 20.62 -21.72 11.44
C ASP A 170 21.15 -21.67 9.98
N PRO A 171 21.57 -22.81 9.40
CA PRO A 171 22.06 -22.87 8.03
C PRO A 171 21.09 -22.32 6.97
N ILE A 172 19.78 -22.36 7.22
CA ILE A 172 18.75 -21.82 6.31
C ILE A 172 18.84 -20.29 6.26
N LEU A 173 19.16 -19.63 7.38
CA LEU A 173 19.27 -18.17 7.47
C LEU A 173 20.65 -17.66 7.04
N GLN A 174 21.65 -18.53 7.09
CA GLN A 174 23.01 -18.28 6.57
C GLN A 174 23.11 -18.41 5.04
N GLY A 175 22.13 -19.06 4.39
CA GLY A 175 22.14 -19.36 2.96
C GLY A 175 21.47 -18.29 2.08
N LEU A 176 22.15 -17.16 1.89
CA LEU A 176 22.10 -16.35 0.66
C LEU A 176 23.53 -16.02 0.25
#